data_AF-A0A4Q5IZK7-F1
#
_entry.id   AF-A0A4Q5IZK7-F1
#
_cell.length_a   1.000
_cell.length_b   1.000
_cell.length_c   1.000
_cell.angle_alpha   90.00
_cell.angle_beta   90.00
_cell.angle_gamma   90.00
#
_symmetry.space_group_name_H-M   'P 1'
#
loop_
_entity.id
_entity.type
_entity.pdbx_description
1 polymer ?
#
loop_
_entity_poly.entity_id
_entity_poly.type
_entity_poly.pdbx_seq_one_letter_code
_entity_poly.pdbx_strand_id
1 'polypeptide(L)'
;MLAVVDLDGVVADVRHRLRYVESRPKDWRRFFGAAPQDPVLDEGRRVVEALAGVHEVVYLSGRPEYCRDDTEAWLARHELPEGPVHLRPWGDHRPARELKVAALRELSRDREIAVLVDDDPLVCDAARAAGFDVLPATWMGEAPTLLEAQEVDGET
;
A
#
# COMPACT_ATOMS: atom_id res chain seq x y z
N MET A 1 -4.35 -14.30 13.11
CA MET A 1 -3.20 -13.49 12.66
C MET A 1 -3.68 -12.51 11.62
N LEU A 2 -2.95 -11.41 11.43
CA LEU A 2 -3.23 -10.39 10.43
C LEU A 2 -2.41 -10.64 9.16
N ALA A 3 -3.04 -10.50 8.00
CA ALA A 3 -2.35 -10.29 6.74
C ALA A 3 -2.41 -8.80 6.40
N VAL A 4 -1.26 -8.13 6.42
CA VAL A 4 -1.16 -6.71 6.13
C VAL A 4 -0.81 -6.54 4.65
N VAL A 5 -1.63 -5.82 3.90
CA VAL A 5 -1.57 -5.77 2.44
C VAL A 5 -1.52 -4.31 1.99
N ASP A 6 -0.48 -3.92 1.26
CA ASP A 6 -0.47 -2.62 0.59
C ASP A 6 -1.46 -2.58 -0.58
N LEU A 7 -1.81 -1.38 -1.03
CA LEU A 7 -2.73 -1.14 -2.13
C LEU A 7 -2.00 -0.84 -3.44
N ASP A 8 -1.20 0.22 -3.46
CA ASP A 8 -0.65 0.78 -4.70
C ASP A 8 0.46 -0.14 -5.20
N GLY A 9 0.29 -0.70 -6.40
CA GLY A 9 1.23 -1.66 -6.99
C GLY A 9 1.11 -3.10 -6.49
N VAL A 10 0.34 -3.32 -5.43
CA VAL A 10 0.00 -4.65 -4.91
C VAL A 10 -1.38 -5.08 -5.40
N VAL A 11 -2.45 -4.38 -5.01
CA VAL A 11 -3.83 -4.70 -5.40
C VAL A 11 -4.32 -3.75 -6.50
N ALA A 12 -3.90 -2.49 -6.46
CA ALA A 12 -4.27 -1.44 -7.39
C ALA A 12 -3.18 -1.23 -8.46
N ASP A 13 -3.58 -1.25 -9.73
CA ASP A 13 -2.71 -0.88 -10.83
C ASP A 13 -2.64 0.65 -10.96
N VAL A 14 -1.49 1.22 -10.58
CA VAL A 14 -1.30 2.68 -10.58
C VAL A 14 -0.64 3.21 -11.85
N ARG A 15 -0.40 2.38 -12.87
CA ARG A 15 0.37 2.77 -14.08
C ARG A 15 -0.20 3.97 -14.80
N HIS A 16 -1.52 4.10 -14.90
CA HIS A 16 -2.13 5.23 -15.61
C HIS A 16 -1.90 6.56 -14.89
N ARG A 17 -1.63 6.56 -13.58
CA ARG A 17 -1.42 7.79 -12.80
C ARG A 17 0.05 8.12 -12.57
N LEU A 18 1.00 7.20 -12.82
CA LEU A 18 2.45 7.46 -12.69
C LEU A 18 2.93 8.71 -13.44
N ARG A 19 2.35 9.01 -14.61
CA ARG A 19 2.63 10.23 -15.39
C ARG A 19 2.56 11.55 -14.59
N TYR A 20 1.80 11.60 -13.49
CA TYR A 20 1.70 12.80 -12.64
C TYR A 20 2.93 12.99 -11.73
N VAL A 21 3.75 11.95 -11.54
CA VAL A 21 4.92 11.97 -10.63
C VAL A 21 6.24 11.58 -11.33
N GLU A 22 6.19 11.22 -12.61
CA GLU A 22 7.36 10.94 -13.48
C GLU A 22 8.19 12.17 -13.82
N SER A 23 7.61 13.37 -13.77
CA SER A 23 8.30 14.61 -14.10
C SER A 23 8.20 15.63 -12.96
N ARG A 24 9.20 16.53 -12.89
CA ARG A 24 9.19 17.64 -11.91
C ARG A 24 8.53 18.89 -12.52
N PRO A 25 7.71 19.62 -11.74
CA PRO A 25 7.27 19.29 -10.38
C PRO A 25 6.27 18.13 -10.37
N LYS A 26 6.32 17.29 -9.33
CA LYS A 26 5.37 16.18 -9.14
C LYS A 26 4.00 16.74 -8.77
N ASP A 27 2.93 16.17 -9.33
CA ASP A 27 1.54 16.54 -9.06
C ASP A 27 0.84 15.44 -8.26
N TRP A 28 1.18 15.37 -6.97
CA TRP A 28 0.62 14.40 -6.02
C TRP A 28 -0.89 14.49 -5.90
N ARG A 29 -1.45 15.70 -5.98
CA ARG A 29 -2.88 15.90 -5.91
C ARG A 29 -3.60 15.22 -7.07
N ARG A 30 -3.08 15.33 -8.30
CA ARG A 30 -3.63 14.59 -9.44
C ARG A 30 -3.33 13.09 -9.37
N PHE A 31 -2.17 12.72 -8.87
CA PHE A 31 -1.83 11.32 -8.64
C PHE A 31 -2.86 10.64 -7.73
N PHE A 32 -3.11 11.17 -6.53
CA PHE A 32 -4.07 10.56 -5.62
C PHE A 32 -5.53 10.77 -6.03
N GLY A 33 -5.86 11.90 -6.65
CA GLY A 33 -7.20 12.13 -7.21
C GLY A 33 -7.56 11.16 -8.34
N ALA A 34 -6.58 10.49 -8.94
CA ALA A 34 -6.80 9.46 -9.96
C ALA A 34 -6.94 8.03 -9.40
N ALA A 35 -6.69 7.83 -8.09
CA ALA A 35 -6.75 6.53 -7.44
C ALA A 35 -8.12 5.82 -7.52
N PRO A 36 -9.28 6.52 -7.51
CA PRO A 36 -10.56 5.85 -7.70
C PRO A 36 -10.70 5.18 -9.08
N GLN A 37 -9.84 5.48 -10.05
CA GLN A 37 -9.87 4.85 -11.38
C GLN A 37 -8.86 3.72 -11.53
N ASP A 38 -8.14 3.34 -10.48
CA ASP A 38 -7.17 2.25 -10.50
C ASP A 38 -7.86 0.93 -10.93
N PRO A 39 -7.37 0.22 -11.97
CA PRO A 39 -7.75 -1.16 -12.20
C PRO A 39 -7.25 -2.06 -11.06
N VAL A 40 -7.89 -3.22 -10.87
CA VAL A 40 -7.39 -4.25 -9.96
C VAL A 40 -6.35 -5.10 -10.65
N LEU A 41 -5.23 -5.37 -9.98
CA LEU A 41 -4.25 -6.36 -10.40
C LEU A 41 -4.78 -7.76 -10.08
N ASP A 42 -4.98 -8.60 -11.10
CA ASP A 42 -5.56 -9.95 -10.93
C ASP A 42 -4.78 -10.81 -9.93
N GLU A 43 -3.44 -10.70 -9.93
CA GLU A 43 -2.60 -11.45 -8.99
C GLU A 43 -2.75 -10.91 -7.56
N GLY A 44 -2.77 -9.59 -7.38
CA GLY A 44 -3.03 -8.95 -6.09
C GLY A 44 -4.38 -9.35 -5.50
N ARG A 45 -5.42 -9.42 -6.34
CA ARG A 45 -6.74 -9.96 -5.96
C ARG A 45 -6.64 -11.39 -5.44
N ARG A 46 -6.02 -12.30 -6.20
CA ARG A 46 -5.89 -13.71 -5.79
C ARG A 46 -5.16 -13.85 -4.47
N VAL A 47 -4.10 -13.06 -4.27
CA VAL A 47 -3.32 -13.04 -3.02
C VAL A 47 -4.19 -12.58 -1.85
N VAL A 48 -4.89 -11.45 -1.95
CA VAL A 48 -5.72 -10.95 -0.84
C VAL A 48 -6.90 -11.87 -0.55
N GLU A 49 -7.52 -12.46 -1.57
CA GLU A 49 -8.61 -13.45 -1.40
C GLU A 49 -8.11 -14.73 -0.72
N ALA A 50 -6.93 -15.23 -1.09
CA ALA A 50 -6.32 -16.39 -0.44
C ALA A 50 -5.96 -16.11 1.03
N LEU A 51 -5.39 -14.93 1.31
CA LEU A 51 -5.06 -14.50 2.67
C LEU A 51 -6.31 -14.33 3.53
N ALA A 52 -7.37 -13.72 2.99
CA ALA A 52 -8.65 -13.56 3.69
C ALA A 52 -9.32 -14.88 4.08
N GLY A 53 -9.01 -15.98 3.36
CA GLY A 53 -9.50 -17.32 3.70
C GLY A 53 -8.91 -17.91 4.98
N VAL A 54 -7.79 -17.36 5.49
CA VAL A 54 -7.04 -17.90 6.64
C VAL A 54 -6.62 -16.85 7.67
N HIS A 55 -6.65 -15.57 7.32
CA HIS A 55 -6.23 -14.43 8.13
C HIS A 55 -7.23 -13.28 8.02
N GLU A 56 -7.24 -12.41 9.03
CA GLU A 56 -7.94 -11.13 8.91
C GLU A 56 -7.07 -10.18 8.09
N VAL A 57 -7.64 -9.57 7.05
CA VAL A 57 -6.93 -8.63 6.18
C VAL A 57 -6.94 -7.22 6.78
N VAL A 58 -5.78 -6.57 6.73
CA VAL A 58 -5.62 -5.15 7.03
C VAL A 58 -4.95 -4.49 5.83
N TYR A 59 -5.56 -3.44 5.28
CA TYR A 59 -4.95 -2.66 4.22
C TYR A 59 -4.05 -1.58 4.82
N LEU A 60 -2.80 -1.48 4.38
CA LEU A 60 -1.83 -0.49 4.85
C LEU A 60 -1.20 0.23 3.67
N SER A 61 -1.58 1.47 3.42
CA SER A 61 -1.16 2.21 2.24
C SER A 61 -0.55 3.57 2.53
N GLY A 62 0.38 3.98 1.67
CA GLY A 62 0.95 5.33 1.67
C GLY A 62 -0.02 6.41 1.16
N ARG A 63 -1.19 6.04 0.63
CA ARG A 63 -2.23 7.01 0.27
C ARG A 63 -2.55 7.91 1.47
N PRO A 64 -2.72 9.23 1.26
CA PRO A 64 -2.98 10.16 2.34
C PRO A 64 -4.40 10.00 2.89
N GLU A 65 -4.60 10.40 4.14
CA GLU A 65 -5.87 10.24 4.86
C GLU A 65 -7.09 10.85 4.14
N TYR A 66 -6.91 11.90 3.32
CA TYR A 66 -8.01 12.45 2.51
C TYR A 66 -8.53 11.52 1.42
N CYS A 67 -7.80 10.46 1.09
CA CYS A 67 -8.21 9.43 0.14
C CYS A 67 -9.02 8.31 0.80
N ARG A 68 -9.37 8.40 2.09
CA ARG A 68 -10.08 7.34 2.82
C ARG A 68 -11.38 6.92 2.14
N ASP A 69 -12.31 7.86 1.98
CA ASP A 69 -13.62 7.58 1.40
C ASP A 69 -13.50 6.98 -0.01
N ASP A 70 -12.60 7.54 -0.82
CA ASP A 70 -12.30 7.08 -2.17
C ASP A 70 -11.71 5.67 -2.19
N THR A 71 -10.84 5.36 -1.24
CA THR A 71 -10.16 4.05 -1.13
C THR A 71 -11.14 2.98 -0.65
N GLU A 72 -11.94 3.28 0.38
CA GLU A 72 -12.95 2.36 0.90
C GLU A 72 -14.05 2.09 -0.15
N ALA A 73 -14.49 3.13 -0.88
CA ALA A 73 -15.43 2.98 -1.98
C ALA A 73 -14.82 2.18 -3.15
N TRP A 74 -13.53 2.34 -3.44
CA TRP A 74 -12.81 1.55 -4.44
C TRP A 74 -12.75 0.07 -4.05
N LEU A 75 -12.38 -0.24 -2.81
CA LEU A 75 -12.36 -1.60 -2.27
C LEU A 75 -13.73 -2.28 -2.39
N ALA A 76 -14.79 -1.58 -1.96
CA ALA A 76 -16.15 -2.09 -2.01
C ALA A 76 -16.66 -2.31 -3.44
N ARG A 77 -16.43 -1.36 -4.35
CA ARG A 77 -16.82 -1.47 -5.76
C ARG A 77 -16.18 -2.66 -6.46
N HIS A 78 -14.96 -3.00 -6.08
CA HIS A 78 -14.23 -4.13 -6.63
C HIS A 78 -14.44 -5.43 -5.85
N GLU A 79 -15.34 -5.45 -4.86
CA GLU A 79 -15.67 -6.64 -4.07
C GLU A 79 -14.41 -7.31 -3.48
N LEU A 80 -13.46 -6.48 -3.03
CA LEU A 80 -12.25 -6.97 -2.36
C LEU A 80 -12.57 -7.35 -0.91
N PRO A 81 -11.82 -8.28 -0.29
CA PRO A 81 -12.07 -8.71 1.09
C PRO A 81 -12.15 -7.52 2.05
N GLU A 82 -13.13 -7.54 2.96
CA GLU A 82 -13.30 -6.50 3.97
C GLU A 82 -12.13 -6.49 4.96
N GLY A 83 -11.71 -5.30 5.38
CA GLY A 83 -10.63 -5.13 6.34
C GLY A 83 -10.42 -3.67 6.74
N PRO A 84 -9.84 -3.39 7.92
CA PRO A 84 -9.46 -2.03 8.29
C PRO A 84 -8.48 -1.42 7.29
N VAL A 85 -8.64 -0.13 7.00
CA VAL A 85 -7.76 0.63 6.11
C VAL A 85 -6.92 1.62 6.90
N HIS A 86 -5.61 1.39 6.92
CA HIS A 86 -4.61 2.30 7.49
C HIS A 86 -3.97 3.10 6.36
N LEU A 87 -4.24 4.41 6.37
CA LEU A 87 -3.69 5.36 5.42
C LEU A 87 -2.63 6.24 6.09
N ARG A 88 -1.89 6.99 5.29
CA ARG A 88 -0.91 7.95 5.79
C ARG A 88 -1.60 9.11 6.51
N PRO A 89 -1.28 9.36 7.79
CA PRO A 89 -1.87 10.45 8.54
C PRO A 89 -1.53 11.83 7.96
N TRP A 90 -2.42 12.80 8.22
CA TRP A 90 -2.19 14.20 7.86
C TRP A 90 -0.85 14.74 8.41
N GLY A 91 -0.04 15.33 7.53
CA GLY A 91 1.24 15.95 7.89
C GLY A 91 2.39 14.98 8.14
N ASP A 92 2.19 13.68 7.88
CA ASP A 92 3.28 12.69 7.95
C ASP A 92 4.03 12.65 6.61
N HIS A 93 5.28 13.13 6.63
CA HIS A 93 6.16 13.16 5.46
C HIS A 93 7.32 12.16 5.55
N ARG A 94 7.21 11.15 6.43
CA ARG A 94 8.26 10.15 6.56
C ARG A 94 8.31 9.24 5.31
N PRO A 95 9.48 8.65 4.99
CA PRO A 95 9.58 7.60 3.99
C PRO A 95 8.58 6.47 4.23
N ALA A 96 8.08 5.84 3.16
CA ALA A 96 7.08 4.78 3.26
C ALA A 96 7.56 3.61 4.12
N ARG A 97 8.83 3.20 4.04
CA ARG A 97 9.43 2.18 4.91
C ARG A 97 9.30 2.51 6.40
N GLU A 98 9.48 3.77 6.79
CA GLU A 98 9.39 4.20 8.19
C GLU A 98 7.93 4.23 8.66
N LEU A 99 7.03 4.74 7.82
CA LEU A 99 5.60 4.76 8.08
C LEU A 99 5.04 3.34 8.24
N LYS A 100 5.33 2.46 7.28
CA LYS A 100 4.80 1.10 7.25
C LYS A 100 5.37 0.25 8.39
N VAL A 101 6.68 0.33 8.68
CA VAL A 101 7.25 -0.39 9.84
C VAL A 101 6.68 0.13 11.17
N ALA A 102 6.43 1.44 11.31
CA ALA A 102 5.79 1.98 12.50
C ALA A 102 4.35 1.43 12.66
N ALA A 103 3.58 1.38 11.58
CA ALA A 103 2.23 0.81 11.58
C ALA A 103 2.22 -0.68 11.91
N LEU A 104 3.13 -1.48 11.33
CA LEU A 104 3.28 -2.90 11.65
C LEU A 104 3.59 -3.12 13.13
N ARG A 105 4.51 -2.33 13.71
CA ARG A 105 4.83 -2.40 15.14
C ARG A 105 3.67 -2.05 16.05
N GLU A 106 2.81 -1.14 15.61
CA GLU A 106 1.60 -0.78 16.35
C GLU A 106 0.59 -1.94 16.32
N LEU A 107 0.27 -2.43 15.12
CA LEU A 107 -0.64 -3.56 14.92
C LEU A 107 -0.15 -4.82 15.64
N SER A 108 1.17 -5.03 15.69
CA SER A 108 1.78 -6.19 16.34
C SER A 108 1.73 -6.18 17.86
N ARG A 109 1.26 -5.09 18.51
CA ARG A 109 1.12 -5.04 19.97
C ARG A 109 0.00 -5.94 20.47
N ASP A 110 -1.10 -5.97 19.73
CA ASP A 110 -2.32 -6.67 20.12
C ASP A 110 -2.57 -7.95 19.32
N ARG A 111 -1.96 -8.06 18.13
CA ARG A 111 -2.26 -9.12 17.16
C ARG A 111 -0.98 -9.59 16.47
N GLU A 112 -0.82 -10.89 16.27
CA GLU A 112 0.28 -11.42 15.48
C GLU A 112 0.08 -11.12 13.98
N ILE A 113 1.13 -10.64 13.31
CA ILE A 113 1.17 -10.38 11.86
C ILE A 113 1.78 -11.59 11.18
N ALA A 114 0.99 -12.27 10.35
CA ALA A 114 1.43 -13.43 9.59
C ALA A 114 2.30 -13.05 8.39
N VAL A 115 1.97 -11.95 7.70
CA VAL A 115 2.71 -11.49 6.52
C VAL A 115 2.40 -10.02 6.22
N LEU A 116 3.40 -9.30 5.73
CA LEU A 116 3.24 -8.07 4.96
C LEU A 116 3.34 -8.38 3.46
N VAL A 117 2.39 -7.90 2.66
CA VAL A 117 2.46 -7.91 1.19
C VAL A 117 2.72 -6.50 0.68
N ASP A 118 3.86 -6.27 0.02
CA ASP A 118 4.32 -4.95 -0.41
C ASP A 118 5.14 -5.05 -1.70
N ASP A 119 5.04 -4.07 -2.60
CA ASP A 119 5.81 -4.00 -3.85
C ASP A 119 7.12 -3.20 -3.68
N ASP A 120 7.23 -2.35 -2.66
CA ASP A 120 8.42 -1.54 -2.42
C ASP A 120 9.55 -2.39 -1.78
N PRO A 121 10.69 -2.59 -2.47
CA PRO A 121 11.81 -3.35 -1.92
C PRO A 121 12.39 -2.75 -0.62
N LEU A 122 12.39 -1.41 -0.48
CA LEU A 122 12.90 -0.73 0.73
C LEU A 122 11.97 -0.93 1.92
N VAL A 123 10.64 -0.97 1.68
CA VAL A 123 9.67 -1.35 2.70
C VAL A 123 9.86 -2.82 3.08
N CYS A 124 9.96 -3.71 2.08
CA CYS A 124 10.15 -5.14 2.30
C CYS A 124 11.38 -5.43 3.17
N ASP A 125 12.51 -4.81 2.84
CA ASP A 125 13.76 -5.01 3.58
C ASP A 125 13.69 -4.43 5.00
N ALA A 126 13.06 -3.25 5.16
CA ALA A 126 12.87 -2.66 6.48
C ALA A 126 11.93 -3.50 7.37
N ALA A 127 10.86 -4.07 6.80
CA ALA A 127 9.93 -4.94 7.52
C ALA A 127 10.61 -6.26 7.95
N ARG A 128 11.39 -6.88 7.07
CA ARG A 128 12.22 -8.06 7.42
C ARG A 128 13.21 -7.74 8.54
N ALA A 129 13.91 -6.61 8.44
CA ALA A 129 14.84 -6.16 9.47
C ALA A 129 14.15 -5.89 10.82
N ALA A 130 12.87 -5.53 10.79
CA ALA A 130 12.04 -5.36 11.98
C ALA A 130 11.43 -6.66 12.52
N GLY A 131 11.66 -7.81 11.86
CA GLY A 131 11.23 -9.14 12.30
C GLY A 131 9.88 -9.59 11.74
N PHE A 132 9.39 -8.96 10.67
CA PHE A 132 8.14 -9.37 10.01
C PHE A 132 8.41 -10.24 8.79
N ASP A 133 7.55 -11.24 8.58
CA ASP A 133 7.51 -12.00 7.34
C ASP A 133 6.93 -11.14 6.21
N VAL A 134 7.50 -11.27 5.01
CA VAL A 134 7.16 -10.44 3.85
C VAL A 134 6.98 -11.29 2.60
N LEU A 135 5.89 -11.05 1.89
CA LEU A 135 5.63 -11.52 0.53
C LEU A 135 5.81 -10.34 -0.44
N PRO A 136 6.92 -10.26 -1.20
CA PRO A 136 7.12 -9.21 -2.18
C PRO A 136 6.12 -9.31 -3.34
N ALA A 137 5.42 -8.23 -3.62
CA ALA A 137 4.52 -8.12 -4.75
C ALA A 137 5.26 -7.64 -6.00
N THR A 138 5.69 -8.57 -6.86
CA THR A 138 6.48 -8.24 -8.06
C THR A 138 5.66 -8.23 -9.36
N TRP A 139 4.35 -8.50 -9.28
CA TRP A 139 3.50 -8.76 -10.44
C TRP A 139 3.07 -7.53 -11.25
N MET A 140 3.08 -6.33 -10.66
CA MET A 140 2.85 -5.09 -11.42
C MET A 140 4.05 -4.77 -12.35
N GLY A 141 5.24 -5.21 -11.96
CA GLY A 141 6.52 -4.83 -12.57
C GLY A 141 7.18 -3.65 -11.87
N GLU A 142 8.35 -3.23 -12.36
CA GLU A 142 9.11 -2.13 -11.75
C GLU A 142 8.45 -0.76 -11.99
N ALA A 143 8.27 0.01 -10.92
CA ALA A 143 7.81 1.40 -10.96
C ALA A 143 8.82 2.31 -10.22
N PRO A 144 10.05 2.48 -10.72
CA PRO A 144 11.14 3.14 -9.98
C PRO A 144 10.81 4.58 -9.57
N THR A 145 10.05 5.29 -10.39
CA THR A 145 9.57 6.64 -10.06
C THR A 145 8.68 6.66 -8.83
N LEU A 146 7.78 5.69 -8.69
CA LEU A 146 6.89 5.60 -7.53
C LEU A 146 7.68 5.33 -6.26
N LEU A 147 8.61 4.36 -6.33
CA LEU A 147 9.51 4.00 -5.23
C LEU A 147 10.34 5.20 -4.76
N GLU A 148 11.01 5.89 -5.70
CA GLU A 148 11.78 7.09 -5.38
C GLU A 148 10.89 8.16 -4.72
N ALA A 149 9.68 8.34 -5.23
CA ALA A 149 8.76 9.34 -4.74
C ALA A 149 8.24 9.04 -3.33
N GLN A 150 7.94 7.77 -3.02
CA GLN A 150 7.50 7.32 -1.70
C GLN A 150 8.61 7.39 -0.64
N GLU A 151 9.86 7.21 -1.06
CA GLU A 151 11.00 7.05 -0.13
C GLU A 151 11.84 8.32 0.04
N VAL A 152 11.87 9.20 -0.96
CA VAL A 152 12.68 10.44 -0.94
C VAL A 152 11.82 11.66 -0.64
N ASP A 153 10.68 11.80 -1.31
CA ASP A 153 9.93 13.05 -1.22
C ASP A 153 9.00 13.08 -0.01
N GLY A 154 8.57 11.91 0.49
CA GLY A 154 7.67 11.81 1.65
C GLY A 154 6.30 12.46 1.45
N GLU A 155 6.09 13.14 0.32
CA GLU A 155 4.83 13.69 -0.15
C GLU A 155 4.02 12.57 -0.78
N THR A 156 3.46 11.71 0.06
CA THR A 156 2.29 10.91 -0.33
C THR A 156 1.11 11.37 0.50
#